data_AF-A0A5M9HV58-F1
#
_entry.id   AF-A0A5M9HV58-F1
#
_cell.length_a   1.000
_cell.length_b   1.000
_cell.length_c   1.000
_cell.angle_alpha   90.00
_cell.angle_beta   90.00
_cell.angle_gamma   90.00
#
_symmetry.space_group_name_H-M   'P 1'
#
loop_
_entity.id
_entity.type
_entity.pdbx_description
1 polymer ?
#
loop_
_entity_poly.entity_id
_entity_poly.type
_entity_poly.pdbx_seq_one_letter_code
_entity_poly.pdbx_strand_id
1 'polypeptide(L)' 'MEGYSEQTGNTAPRVLIVDDNPEIREIIRILLSGEGYELEEAKNGNETLEKAGGCV' A
#
# COMPACT_ATOMS: atom_id res chain seq x y z
N MET A 1 -7.33 11.55 -35.46
CA MET A 1 -6.60 10.62 -34.57
C MET A 1 -7.12 10.93 -33.18
N GLU A 2 -7.97 10.06 -32.67
CA GLU A 2 -8.88 10.32 -31.54
C GLU A 2 -8.12 10.52 -30.24
N GLY A 3 -8.52 11.54 -29.48
CA GLY A 3 -7.99 11.81 -28.15
C GLY A 3 -8.44 10.73 -27.17
N TYR A 4 -7.49 10.09 -26.51
CA TYR A 4 -7.77 9.20 -25.38
C TYR A 4 -8.05 10.07 -24.15
N SER A 5 -9.32 10.24 -23.81
CA SER A 5 -9.72 10.69 -22.49
C SER A 5 -9.59 9.51 -21.52
N GLU A 6 -8.48 9.43 -20.79
CA GLU A 6 -8.40 8.53 -19.64
C GLU A 6 -9.22 9.14 -18.49
N GLN A 7 -10.48 8.74 -18.41
CA GLN A 7 -11.23 8.84 -17.18
C GLN A 7 -10.81 7.67 -16.28
N THR A 8 -9.97 7.92 -15.29
CA THR A 8 -9.81 7.01 -14.15
C THR A 8 -10.12 7.80 -12.88
N GLY A 9 -11.05 7.29 -12.07
CA GLY A 9 -11.28 7.82 -10.73
C GLY A 9 -9.96 7.78 -9.98
N ASN A 10 -9.39 8.94 -9.69
CA ASN A 10 -8.05 9.08 -9.14
C ASN A 10 -8.04 8.67 -7.67
N THR A 11 -7.92 7.37 -7.40
CA THR A 11 -7.55 6.86 -6.09
C THR A 11 -6.25 6.08 -6.24
N ALA A 12 -5.22 6.56 -5.56
CA ALA A 12 -3.93 5.89 -5.51
C ALA A 12 -4.13 4.43 -5.08
N PRO A 13 -3.48 3.44 -5.73
CA PRO A 13 -3.60 2.06 -5.30
C PRO A 13 -3.07 1.91 -3.86
N ARG A 14 -3.80 1.16 -3.02
CA ARG A 14 -3.44 0.91 -1.62
C ARG A 14 -2.55 -0.32 -1.50
N VAL A 15 -1.49 -0.24 -0.70
CA VAL A 15 -0.53 -1.32 -0.45
C VAL A 15 -0.34 -1.51 1.06
N LEU A 16 -0.48 -2.74 1.54
CA LEU A 16 -0.18 -3.14 2.92
C LEU A 16 1.15 -3.89 2.97
N ILE A 17 2.15 -3.30 3.64
CA ILE A 17 3.49 -3.87 3.85
C ILE A 17 3.46 -4.70 5.14
N VAL A 18 3.80 -5.98 5.05
CA VAL A 18 3.81 -6.91 6.19
C VAL A 18 5.19 -7.53 6.33
N ASP A 19 5.93 -7.14 7.37
CA ASP A 19 7.23 -7.68 7.71
C ASP A 19 7.48 -7.43 9.21
N ASP A 20 8.13 -8.34 9.93
CA ASP A 20 8.43 -8.17 11.36
C ASP A 20 9.64 -7.25 11.59
N ASN A 21 10.54 -7.14 10.60
CA ASN A 21 11.71 -6.29 10.68
C ASN A 21 11.38 -4.82 10.34
N PRO A 22 11.55 -3.87 11.29
CA PRO A 22 11.28 -2.46 11.04
C PRO A 22 12.18 -1.83 9.96
N GLU A 23 13.42 -2.30 9.80
CA GLU A 23 14.34 -1.76 8.80
C GLU A 23 13.87 -2.10 7.38
N ILE A 24 13.36 -3.31 7.17
CA ILE A 24 12.84 -3.75 5.87
C ILE A 24 11.57 -2.98 5.52
N ARG A 25 10.63 -2.83 6.47
CA ARG A 25 9.40 -2.05 6.24
C ARG A 25 9.71 -0.61 5.83
N GLU A 26 10.67 0.03 6.49
CA GLU A 26 11.09 1.39 6.19
C GLU A 26 11.67 1.51 4.77
N ILE A 27 12.53 0.57 4.35
CA ILE A 27 13.08 0.54 2.99
C ILE A 27 11.95 0.43 1.95
N ILE A 28 11.01 -0.50 2.15
CA ILE A 28 9.88 -0.71 1.23
C ILE A 28 8.98 0.54 1.18
N ARG A 29 8.72 1.16 2.34
CA ARG A 29 7.93 2.39 2.44
C ARG A 29 8.56 3.52 1.63
N ILE A 30 9.86 3.73 1.76
CA ILE A 30 10.59 4.75 1.00
C ILE A 30 10.46 4.48 -0.51
N LEU A 31 10.69 3.23 -0.94
CA LEU A 31 10.63 2.83 -2.35
C LEU A 31 9.24 3.08 -2.96
N LEU A 32 8.17 2.69 -2.28
CA LEU A 32 6.81 2.78 -2.82
C LEU A 32 6.18 4.17 -2.63
N SER A 33 6.62 4.95 -1.65
CA SER A 33 6.09 6.31 -1.42
C SER A 33 6.36 7.27 -2.58
N GLY A 34 7.46 7.05 -3.32
CA GLY A 34 7.80 7.84 -4.51
C GLY A 34 6.92 7.56 -5.73
N GLU A 35 6.20 6.43 -5.73
CA GLU A 35 5.42 5.94 -6.88
C GLU A 35 3.92 6.28 -6.78
N GLY A 36 3.52 7.03 -5.74
CA GLY A 36 2.14 7.50 -5.58
C GLY A 36 1.17 6.46 -5.02
N TYR A 37 1.67 5.45 -4.30
CA TYR A 37 0.83 4.48 -3.58
C TYR A 37 0.36 5.02 -2.22
N GLU A 38 -0.82 4.59 -1.80
CA GLU A 38 -1.28 4.74 -0.42
C GLU A 38 -0.75 3.57 0.42
N LEU A 39 0.16 3.84 1.34
CA LEU A 39 0.87 2.81 2.08
C LEU A 39 0.33 2.62 3.49
N GLU A 40 0.19 1.37 3.89
CA GLU A 40 -0.01 0.95 5.27
C GLU A 40 1.03 -0.11 5.67
N GLU A 41 1.38 -0.15 6.95
CA GLU A 41 2.31 -1.13 7.50
C GLU A 41 1.64 -1.98 8.58
N ALA A 42 2.04 -3.24 8.69
CA ALA A 42 1.74 -4.14 9.78
C ALA A 42 3.03 -4.88 10.20
N LYS A 43 3.27 -5.00 11.51
CA LYS A 43 4.47 -5.68 12.03
C LYS A 43 4.25 -7.17 12.34
N ASN A 44 3.01 -7.64 12.26
CA ASN A 44 2.62 -9.02 12.57
C ASN A 44 1.25 -9.35 11.96
N GLY A 45 0.88 -10.63 12.01
CA GLY A 45 -0.37 -11.13 11.43
C GLY A 45 -1.64 -10.53 12.04
N ASN A 46 -1.66 -10.20 13.34
CA ASN A 46 -2.84 -9.59 13.96
C ASN A 46 -3.09 -8.19 13.37
N GLU A 47 -2.05 -7.35 13.32
CA GLU A 47 -2.14 -6.04 12.67
C GLU A 47 -2.47 -6.16 11.18
N THR A 48 -1.97 -7.18 10.50
CA THR A 48 -2.30 -7.45 9.10
C THR A 48 -3.80 -7.72 8.92
N LEU A 49 -4.39 -8.57 9.76
CA LEU A 49 -5.81 -8.91 9.68
C LEU A 49 -6.69 -7.70 9.97
N GLU A 50 -6.36 -6.93 11.00
CA GLU A 50 -7.06 -5.68 11.33
C GLU A 50 -7.09 -4.70 10.14
N LYS A 51 -5.96 -4.56 9.44
CA LYS A 51 -5.81 -3.62 8.30
C LYS A 51 -6.36 -4.17 6.99
N ALA A 52 -6.25 -5.46 6.75
CA ALA A 52 -6.75 -6.12 5.55
C ALA A 52 -8.28 -6.31 5.56
N GLY A 53 -8.95 -6.00 6.68
CA GLY A 53 -10.38 -6.25 6.86
C GLY A 53 -10.70 -7.72 7.13
N GLY A 54 -9.70 -8.50 7.56
CA GLY A 54 -9.90 -9.84 8.08
C GLY A 54 -10.62 -9.74 9.42
N CYS A 55 -11.82 -10.30 9.53
CA CYS A 55 -12.49 -10.45 10.82
C CYS A 55 -11.68 -11.42 11.70
N VAL A 56 -11.26 -10.95 12.88
CA VAL A 56 -10.73 -11.76 13.99
C VAL A 56 -11.74 -11.86 15.12
#